data_AF-A0A485BA78-F1
#
_entry.id   AF-A0A485BA78-F1
#
_cell.length_a   1.000
_cell.length_b   1.000
_cell.length_c   1.000
_cell.angle_alpha   90.00
_cell.angle_beta   90.00
_cell.angle_gamma   90.00
#
_symmetry.space_group_name_H-M   'P 1'
#
loop_
_entity.id
_entity.type
_entity.pdbx_description
1 polymer ?
#
loop_
_entity_poly.entity_id
_entity_poly.type
_entity_poly.pdbx_seq_one_letter_code
_entity_poly.pdbx_strand_id
1 'polypeptide(L)'
;MLAAIGTSLAGTFLLVTHGNPTTLSISPSALLWGVASAFAAAFYTTWPSTLIARYGTLPIVGWSMLLGGAMLLPFYGGQGTHFVVNGRLLLAFFYLVVIGTSLTFSLYLNGAQKIGGAKAGILSCAEPLSSALLSLMLLGITFTLPDWLGTLLILSSVVLIAVDSRRRVRVA
;
A
#
# COMPACT_ATOMS: atom_id res chain seq x y z
N MET A 1 -15.67 -2.62 13.04
CA MET A 1 -14.22 -2.33 13.13
C MET A 1 -13.42 -3.50 13.71
N LEU A 2 -13.66 -3.98 14.94
CA LEU A 2 -12.92 -5.12 15.53
C LEU A 2 -12.96 -6.41 14.69
N ALA A 3 -14.13 -6.75 14.13
CA ALA A 3 -14.26 -7.92 13.24
C ALA A 3 -13.43 -7.79 11.95
N ALA A 4 -13.31 -6.58 11.40
CA ALA A 4 -12.48 -6.32 10.21
C ALA A 4 -10.98 -6.42 10.54
N ILE A 5 -10.58 -5.92 11.71
CA ILE A 5 -9.21 -6.06 12.19
C ILE A 5 -8.87 -7.54 12.40
N GLY A 6 -9.75 -8.30 13.07
CA GLY A 6 -9.55 -9.73 13.31
C GLY A 6 -9.44 -10.56 12.03
N THR A 7 -10.32 -10.31 11.05
CA THR A 7 -10.28 -11.00 9.74
C THR A 7 -9.03 -10.64 8.94
N SER A 8 -8.59 -9.38 8.96
CA SER A 8 -7.34 -8.96 8.31
C SER A 8 -6.11 -9.60 8.94
N LEU A 9 -6.04 -9.67 10.28
CA LEU A 9 -4.94 -10.30 11.01
C LEU A 9 -4.88 -11.81 10.72
N ALA A 10 -6.02 -12.49 10.78
CA ALA A 10 -6.12 -13.91 10.47
C ALA A 10 -5.72 -14.19 9.01
N GLY A 11 -6.18 -13.37 8.06
CA GLY A 11 -5.83 -13.52 6.65
C GLY A 11 -4.35 -13.28 6.37
N THR A 12 -3.75 -12.25 6.99
CA THR A 12 -2.31 -11.97 6.87
C THR A 12 -1.47 -13.09 7.49
N PHE A 13 -1.88 -13.62 8.64
CA PHE A 13 -1.20 -14.75 9.28
C PHE A 13 -1.20 -15.98 8.38
N LEU A 14 -2.34 -16.32 7.75
CA LEU A 14 -2.43 -17.45 6.83
C LEU A 14 -1.53 -17.29 5.61
N LEU A 15 -1.44 -16.09 5.03
CA LEU A 15 -0.56 -15.83 3.88
C LEU A 15 0.92 -15.90 4.24
N VAL A 16 1.33 -15.35 5.38
CA VAL A 16 2.76 -15.33 5.79
C VAL A 16 3.24 -16.73 6.20
N THR A 17 2.33 -17.56 6.71
CA THR A 17 2.63 -18.92 7.16
C THR A 17 2.35 -20.00 6.11
N HIS A 18 1.69 -19.66 5.00
CA HIS A 18 1.12 -20.62 4.04
C HIS A 18 0.33 -21.75 4.74
N GLY A 19 -0.33 -21.43 5.86
CA GLY A 19 -1.06 -22.39 6.69
C GLY A 19 -0.21 -23.27 7.63
N ASN A 20 1.11 -23.14 7.66
CA ASN A 20 1.97 -23.84 8.62
C ASN A 20 2.58 -22.88 9.66
N PRO A 21 2.16 -22.92 10.93
CA PRO A 21 2.59 -21.97 11.96
C PRO A 21 4.07 -22.10 12.36
N THR A 22 4.77 -23.16 11.92
CA THR A 22 6.20 -23.39 12.22
C THR A 22 7.14 -22.80 11.17
N THR A 23 6.62 -22.35 10.02
CA THR A 23 7.41 -21.78 8.92
C THR A 23 6.94 -20.36 8.64
N LEU A 24 7.77 -19.36 8.98
CA LEU A 24 7.58 -18.01 8.45
C LEU A 24 8.20 -17.93 7.06
N SER A 25 7.40 -17.59 6.06
CA SER A 25 7.90 -17.35 4.69
C SER A 25 8.65 -16.02 4.53
N ILE A 26 8.77 -15.24 5.62
CA ILE A 26 9.36 -13.91 5.66
C ILE A 26 10.44 -13.87 6.74
N SER A 27 11.58 -13.25 6.45
CA SER A 27 12.64 -13.09 7.45
C SER A 27 12.17 -12.22 8.63
N PRO A 28 12.70 -12.42 9.85
CA PRO A 28 12.39 -11.56 10.99
C PRO A 28 12.69 -10.08 10.73
N SER A 29 13.73 -9.79 9.92
CA SER A 29 14.06 -8.43 9.49
C SER A 29 12.97 -7.82 8.61
N ALA A 30 12.43 -8.55 7.63
CA ALA A 30 11.36 -8.07 6.77
C ALA A 30 10.06 -7.85 7.57
N LEU A 31 9.79 -8.67 8.59
CA LEU A 31 8.67 -8.43 9.51
C LEU A 31 8.84 -7.13 10.31
N LEU A 32 10.03 -6.89 10.88
CA LEU A 32 10.34 -5.66 11.64
C LEU A 32 10.19 -4.41 10.76
N TRP A 33 10.76 -4.42 9.56
CA TRP A 33 10.64 -3.32 8.59
C TRP A 33 9.20 -3.14 8.10
N GLY A 34 8.45 -4.22 7.92
CA GLY A 34 7.04 -4.18 7.55
C GLY A 34 6.18 -3.51 8.63
N VAL A 35 6.38 -3.87 9.89
CA VAL A 35 5.67 -3.25 11.03
C VAL A 35 6.06 -1.78 11.17
N ALA A 36 7.35 -1.45 11.10
CA ALA A 36 7.82 -0.07 11.13
C ALA A 36 7.20 0.77 10.00
N SER A 37 7.11 0.21 8.79
CA SER A 37 6.44 0.83 7.64
C SER A 37 4.95 1.05 7.89
N ALA A 38 4.25 0.10 8.53
CA ALA A 38 2.83 0.26 8.86
C ALA A 38 2.59 1.43 9.83
N PHE A 39 3.45 1.59 10.86
CA PHE A 39 3.40 2.75 11.75
C PHE A 39 3.70 4.05 11.01
N ALA A 40 4.72 4.06 10.15
CA ALA A 40 5.06 5.22 9.33
C ALA A 40 3.90 5.61 8.38
N ALA A 41 3.23 4.64 7.77
CA ALA A 41 2.07 4.85 6.90
C ALA A 41 0.86 5.39 7.67
N ALA A 42 0.58 4.87 8.88
CA ALA A 42 -0.48 5.40 9.75
C ALA A 42 -0.20 6.86 10.16
N PHE A 43 1.05 7.18 10.47
CA PHE A 43 1.47 8.54 10.79
C PHE A 43 1.36 9.47 9.57
N TYR A 44 1.87 9.03 8.41
CA TYR A 44 1.82 9.73 7.14
C TYR A 44 0.39 10.02 6.67
N THR A 45 -0.58 9.16 6.99
CA THR A 45 -1.98 9.37 6.58
C THR A 45 -2.77 10.23 7.56
N THR A 46 -2.48 10.13 8.86
CA THR A 46 -3.28 10.79 9.90
C THR A 46 -2.79 12.21 10.18
N TRP A 47 -1.47 12.40 10.28
CA TRP A 47 -0.88 13.64 10.76
C TRP A 47 -0.97 14.83 9.78
N PRO A 48 -0.70 14.69 8.47
CA PRO A 48 -0.75 15.81 7.54
C PRO A 48 -2.17 16.17 7.09
N SER A 49 -3.22 15.51 7.62
CA SER A 49 -4.62 15.77 7.24
C SER A 49 -5.02 17.24 7.36
N THR A 50 -4.57 17.92 8.43
CA THR A 50 -4.79 19.36 8.65
C THR A 50 -3.99 20.24 7.68
N LEU A 51 -2.77 19.83 7.34
CA LEU A 51 -1.88 20.53 6.42
C LEU A 51 -2.38 20.44 4.98
N ILE A 52 -2.85 19.26 4.56
CA ILE A 52 -3.47 19.00 3.26
C ILE A 52 -4.76 19.81 3.11
N ALA A 53 -5.57 19.90 4.17
CA ALA A 53 -6.79 20.71 4.14
C ALA A 53 -6.49 22.22 3.93
N ARG A 54 -5.33 22.71 4.40
CA ARG A 54 -4.94 24.12 4.32
C ARG A 54 -4.20 24.50 3.04
N TYR A 55 -3.29 23.65 2.57
CA TYR A 55 -2.38 23.95 1.45
C TYR A 55 -2.65 23.13 0.19
N GLY A 56 -3.64 22.23 0.24
CA GLY A 56 -3.95 21.32 -0.83
C GLY A 56 -3.03 20.10 -0.86
N THR A 57 -3.50 19.06 -1.55
CA THR A 57 -2.83 17.75 -1.60
C THR A 57 -1.50 17.80 -2.35
N LEU A 58 -1.48 18.44 -3.52
CA LEU A 58 -0.34 18.39 -4.43
C LEU A 58 0.95 19.01 -3.85
N PRO A 59 0.91 20.21 -3.22
CA PRO A 59 2.11 20.80 -2.63
C PRO A 59 2.67 19.99 -1.46
N ILE A 60 1.80 19.51 -0.56
CA ILE A 60 2.21 18.72 0.61
C ILE A 60 2.88 17.41 0.17
N VAL A 61 2.29 16.71 -0.78
CA VAL A 61 2.84 15.46 -1.31
C VAL A 61 4.16 15.71 -2.03
N GLY A 62 4.24 16.74 -2.90
CA GLY A 62 5.47 17.06 -3.63
C GLY A 62 6.65 17.35 -2.70
N TRP A 63 6.45 18.19 -1.69
CA TRP A 63 7.48 18.47 -0.68
C TRP A 63 7.85 17.24 0.15
N SER A 64 6.86 16.41 0.51
CA SER A 64 7.13 15.16 1.25
C SER A 64 7.98 14.18 0.45
N MET A 65 7.73 14.04 -0.86
CA MET A 65 8.52 13.19 -1.75
C MET A 65 9.94 13.73 -1.95
N LEU A 66 10.09 15.05 -2.11
CA LEU A 66 11.40 15.69 -2.27
C LEU A 66 12.26 15.49 -1.02
N LEU A 67 11.70 15.78 0.17
CA LEU A 67 12.40 15.63 1.44
C LEU A 67 12.67 14.15 1.74
N GLY A 68 11.71 13.26 1.50
CA GLY A 68 11.89 11.82 1.67
C GLY A 68 13.01 11.26 0.80
N GLY A 69 13.04 11.63 -0.48
CA GLY A 69 14.13 11.26 -1.39
C GLY A 69 15.48 11.84 -0.96
N ALA A 70 15.50 13.11 -0.53
CA ALA A 70 16.72 13.77 -0.05
C ALA A 70 17.29 13.10 1.22
N MET A 71 16.44 12.66 2.14
CA MET A 71 16.84 11.94 3.34
C MET A 71 17.42 10.54 3.04
N LEU A 72 17.05 9.94 1.90
CA LEU A 72 17.58 8.64 1.47
C LEU A 72 18.93 8.73 0.76
N LEU A 73 19.30 9.90 0.20
CA LEU A 73 20.59 10.14 -0.47
C LEU A 73 21.82 9.70 0.35
N PRO A 74 21.98 10.05 1.64
CA PRO A 74 23.17 9.65 2.40
C PRO A 74 23.28 8.13 2.65
N PHE A 75 22.16 7.39 2.61
CA PHE A 75 22.17 5.94 2.82
C PHE A 75 22.57 5.16 1.56
N TYR A 76 22.22 5.69 0.38
CA TYR A 76 22.42 5.00 -0.90
C TYR A 76 23.45 5.68 -1.82
N GLY A 77 23.90 6.89 -1.49
CA GLY A 77 24.81 7.69 -2.31
C GLY A 77 26.20 7.08 -2.54
N GLY A 78 26.60 6.09 -1.73
CA GLY A 78 27.89 5.38 -1.87
C GLY A 78 27.79 3.96 -2.45
N GLN A 79 26.57 3.43 -2.68
CA GLN A 79 26.34 2.00 -2.98
C GLN A 79 26.28 1.68 -4.49
N GLY A 80 26.57 2.64 -5.36
CA GLY A 80 26.32 2.54 -6.80
C GLY A 80 27.56 2.81 -7.65
N THR A 81 28.47 1.85 -7.77
CA THR A 81 29.68 2.00 -8.60
C THR A 81 29.61 1.27 -9.96
N HIS A 82 28.56 0.48 -10.22
CA HIS A 82 28.44 -0.32 -11.46
C HIS A 82 27.03 -0.36 -12.06
N PHE A 83 26.44 0.79 -12.38
CA PHE A 83 25.22 0.82 -13.21
C PHE A 83 25.48 1.61 -14.49
N VAL A 84 25.24 0.96 -15.63
CA VAL A 84 25.32 1.61 -16.94
C VAL A 84 24.03 2.37 -17.17
N VAL A 85 24.11 3.70 -17.17
CA VAL A 85 22.97 4.58 -17.46
C VAL A 85 22.65 4.47 -18.95
N ASN A 86 21.68 3.61 -19.28
CA ASN A 86 21.17 3.43 -20.64
C ASN A 86 19.83 4.15 -20.81
N GLY A 87 19.49 4.52 -22.06
CA GLY A 87 18.21 5.18 -22.37
C GLY A 87 16.98 4.38 -21.91
N ARG A 88 17.05 3.04 -21.92
CA ARG A 88 16.01 2.15 -21.37
C ARG A 88 15.85 2.30 -19.85
N LEU A 89 16.95 2.41 -19.11
CA LEU A 89 16.92 2.60 -17.65
C LEU A 89 16.31 3.96 -17.31
N LEU A 90 16.72 5.01 -18.02
CA LEU A 90 16.16 6.35 -17.84
C LEU A 90 14.66 6.40 -18.15
N LEU A 91 14.22 5.73 -19.22
CA LEU A 91 12.80 5.65 -19.58
C LEU A 91 12.00 4.87 -18.51
N ALA A 92 12.52 3.73 -18.04
CA ALA A 92 11.88 2.94 -16.99
C ALA A 92 11.80 3.72 -15.67
N PHE A 93 12.87 4.44 -15.30
CA PHE A 93 12.90 5.30 -14.13
C PHE A 93 11.91 6.46 -14.23
N PHE A 94 11.87 7.16 -15.38
CA PHE A 94 10.90 8.22 -15.64
C PHE A 94 9.46 7.70 -15.54
N TYR A 95 9.18 6.56 -16.17
CA TYR A 95 7.87 5.92 -16.11
C TYR A 95 7.47 5.58 -14.67
N LEU A 96 8.35 4.93 -13.90
CA LEU A 96 8.06 4.57 -12.50
C LEU A 96 7.80 5.79 -11.61
N VAL A 97 8.64 6.82 -11.71
CA VAL A 97 8.55 8.00 -10.84
C VAL A 97 7.36 8.88 -11.23
N VAL A 98 7.22 9.23 -12.51
CA VAL A 98 6.20 10.19 -12.95
C VAL A 98 4.84 9.52 -13.07
N ILE A 99 4.75 8.41 -13.80
CA ILE A 99 3.48 7.73 -14.08
C ILE A 99 3.10 6.81 -12.92
N GLY A 100 4.00 5.91 -12.55
CA GLY A 100 3.75 4.88 -11.53
C GLY A 100 3.53 5.44 -10.12
N THR A 101 4.21 6.54 -9.79
CA THR A 101 4.18 7.11 -8.44
C THR A 101 3.42 8.43 -8.39
N SER A 102 3.98 9.51 -8.95
CA SER A 102 3.46 10.87 -8.74
C SER A 102 2.05 11.08 -9.29
N LEU A 103 1.82 10.71 -10.56
CA LEU A 103 0.52 10.88 -11.21
C LEU A 103 -0.54 9.97 -10.61
N THR A 104 -0.24 8.67 -10.49
CA THR A 104 -1.17 7.67 -9.93
C THR A 104 -1.59 8.04 -8.51
N PHE A 105 -0.65 8.43 -7.65
CA PHE A 105 -0.93 8.83 -6.28
C PHE A 105 -1.74 10.13 -6.20
N SER A 106 -1.44 11.11 -7.05
CA SER A 106 -2.19 12.37 -7.12
C SER A 106 -3.64 12.14 -7.55
N LEU A 107 -3.86 11.27 -8.55
CA LEU A 107 -5.19 10.87 -9.01
C LEU A 107 -5.94 10.08 -7.92
N TYR A 108 -5.26 9.19 -7.22
CA TYR A 108 -5.84 8.44 -6.09
C TYR A 108 -6.33 9.38 -4.99
N LEU A 109 -5.49 10.31 -4.52
CA LEU A 109 -5.90 11.25 -3.46
C LEU A 109 -7.01 12.19 -3.93
N ASN A 110 -6.93 12.72 -5.16
CA ASN A 110 -8.00 13.56 -5.71
C ASN A 110 -9.32 12.79 -5.85
N GLY A 111 -9.26 11.55 -6.33
CA GLY A 111 -10.40 10.65 -6.44
C GLY A 111 -11.00 10.36 -5.07
N ALA A 112 -10.19 9.93 -4.10
CA ALA A 112 -10.59 9.62 -2.74
C ALA A 112 -11.26 10.82 -2.04
N GLN A 113 -10.74 12.04 -2.23
CA GLN A 113 -11.34 13.28 -1.72
C GLN A 113 -12.69 13.59 -2.37
N LYS A 114 -12.86 13.32 -3.68
CA LYS A 114 -14.11 13.60 -4.42
C LYS A 114 -15.22 12.58 -4.15
N ILE A 115 -14.88 11.30 -4.00
CA ILE A 115 -15.86 10.21 -3.86
C ILE A 115 -16.22 9.88 -2.40
N GLY A 116 -15.46 10.41 -1.45
CA GLY A 116 -15.61 10.16 -0.02
C GLY A 116 -15.02 8.81 0.42
N GLY A 117 -14.65 8.71 1.70
CA GLY A 117 -13.92 7.56 2.25
C GLY A 117 -14.59 6.20 2.02
N ALA A 118 -15.92 6.16 1.97
CA ALA A 118 -16.66 4.92 1.80
C ALA A 118 -16.62 4.33 0.38
N LYS A 119 -16.49 5.17 -0.66
CA LYS A 119 -16.26 4.71 -2.04
C LYS A 119 -14.78 4.43 -2.28
N ALA A 120 -13.90 5.23 -1.69
CA ALA A 120 -12.46 4.99 -1.70
C ALA A 120 -12.11 3.62 -1.09
N GLY A 121 -12.75 3.22 0.01
CA GLY A 121 -12.54 1.90 0.61
C GLY A 121 -12.88 0.71 -0.30
N ILE A 122 -13.89 0.84 -1.17
CA ILE A 122 -14.19 -0.20 -2.17
C ILE A 122 -13.11 -0.23 -3.25
N LEU A 123 -12.59 0.95 -3.65
CA LEU A 123 -11.47 1.04 -4.58
C LEU A 123 -10.20 0.41 -3.99
N SER A 124 -9.98 0.56 -2.69
CA SER A 124 -8.89 -0.12 -1.97
C SER A 124 -9.03 -1.65 -1.97
N CYS A 125 -10.23 -2.22 -2.18
CA CYS A 125 -10.36 -3.67 -2.41
C CYS A 125 -9.72 -4.12 -3.73
N ALA A 126 -9.63 -3.23 -4.72
CA ALA A 126 -9.05 -3.54 -6.01
C ALA A 126 -7.53 -3.73 -5.92
N GLU A 127 -6.85 -3.10 -4.95
CA GLU A 127 -5.41 -3.24 -4.74
C GLU A 127 -4.98 -4.68 -4.38
N PRO A 128 -5.47 -5.31 -3.29
CA PRO A 128 -5.09 -6.68 -2.95
C PRO A 128 -5.57 -7.68 -4.01
N LEU A 129 -6.73 -7.46 -4.63
CA LEU A 129 -7.23 -8.32 -5.70
C LEU A 129 -6.34 -8.27 -6.94
N SER A 130 -5.97 -7.06 -7.39
CA SER A 130 -5.09 -6.88 -8.55
C SER A 130 -3.70 -7.43 -8.27
N SER A 131 -3.18 -7.22 -7.05
CA SER A 131 -1.91 -7.79 -6.61
C SER A 131 -1.91 -9.31 -6.68
N ALA A 132 -2.95 -9.97 -6.16
CA ALA A 132 -3.08 -11.43 -6.23
C ALA A 132 -3.18 -11.94 -7.67
N LEU A 133 -4.04 -11.32 -8.50
CA LEU A 133 -4.23 -11.71 -9.90
C LEU A 133 -2.95 -11.51 -10.73
N LEU A 134 -2.28 -10.37 -10.60
CA LEU A 134 -1.03 -10.11 -11.31
C LEU A 134 0.10 -11.03 -10.80
N SER A 135 0.12 -11.39 -9.52
CA SER A 135 1.07 -12.37 -8.99
C SER A 135 0.87 -13.76 -9.60
N LEU A 136 -0.38 -14.19 -9.79
CA LEU A 136 -0.71 -15.46 -10.46
C LEU A 136 -0.37 -15.41 -11.96
N MET A 137 -0.80 -14.37 -12.66
CA MET A 137 -0.70 -14.28 -14.12
C MET A 137 0.68 -13.89 -14.62
N LEU A 138 1.33 -12.94 -13.95
CA LEU A 138 2.57 -12.32 -14.43
C LEU A 138 3.81 -12.93 -13.78
N LEU A 139 3.74 -13.24 -12.47
CA LEU A 139 4.86 -13.83 -11.72
C LEU A 139 4.78 -15.36 -11.65
N GLY A 140 3.68 -15.97 -12.09
CA GLY A 140 3.49 -17.42 -12.11
C GLY A 140 3.45 -18.05 -10.71
N ILE A 141 3.13 -17.27 -9.67
CA ILE A 141 3.09 -17.76 -8.29
C ILE A 141 1.83 -18.60 -8.11
N THR A 142 1.97 -19.86 -7.69
CA THR A 142 0.84 -20.75 -7.41
C THR A 142 0.32 -20.52 -6.00
N PHE A 143 -0.97 -20.19 -5.88
CA PHE A 143 -1.62 -20.00 -4.58
C PHE A 143 -2.07 -21.36 -4.03
N THR A 144 -1.70 -21.63 -2.78
CA THR A 144 -2.19 -22.78 -2.02
C THR A 144 -3.57 -22.48 -1.39
N LEU A 145 -4.25 -23.50 -0.86
CA LEU A 145 -5.56 -23.33 -0.23
C LEU A 145 -5.55 -22.30 0.92
N PRO A 146 -4.54 -22.27 1.82
CA PRO A 146 -4.39 -21.19 2.81
C PRO A 146 -4.27 -19.79 2.20
N ASP A 147 -3.63 -19.64 1.04
CA ASP A 147 -3.44 -18.33 0.40
C ASP A 147 -4.74 -17.78 -0.16
N TRP A 148 -5.58 -18.65 -0.72
CA TRP A 148 -6.93 -18.29 -1.14
C TRP A 148 -7.81 -17.86 0.03
N LEU A 149 -7.76 -18.60 1.13
CA LEU A 149 -8.49 -18.25 2.35
C LEU A 149 -7.99 -16.95 2.97
N GLY A 150 -6.66 -16.75 3.01
CA GLY A 150 -6.04 -15.53 3.51
C GLY A 150 -6.42 -14.31 2.68
N THR A 151 -6.37 -14.43 1.36
CA THR A 151 -6.81 -13.38 0.42
C THR A 151 -8.29 -13.05 0.62
N LEU A 152 -9.15 -14.06 0.73
CA LEU A 152 -10.59 -13.87 0.93
C LEU A 152 -10.90 -13.19 2.28
N LEU A 153 -10.16 -13.54 3.34
CA LEU A 153 -10.27 -12.89 4.64
C LEU A 153 -9.87 -11.41 4.59
N ILE A 154 -8.76 -11.07 3.92
CA ILE A 154 -8.35 -9.68 3.72
C ILE A 154 -9.40 -8.91 2.92
N LEU A 155 -9.89 -9.47 1.82
CA LEU A 155 -10.96 -8.83 1.02
C LEU A 155 -12.23 -8.61 1.85
N SER A 156 -12.61 -9.58 2.68
CA SER A 156 -13.78 -9.45 3.58
C SER A 156 -13.60 -8.31 4.58
N SER A 157 -12.38 -8.11 5.12
CA SER A 157 -12.07 -7.01 6.03
C SER A 157 -12.29 -5.65 5.37
N VAL A 158 -11.78 -5.47 4.15
CA VAL A 158 -11.93 -4.20 3.42
C VAL A 158 -13.41 -3.93 3.11
N VAL A 159 -14.17 -4.95 2.71
CA VAL A 159 -15.62 -4.82 2.48
C VAL A 159 -16.36 -4.42 3.77
N LEU A 160 -16.03 -5.05 4.90
CA LEU A 160 -16.63 -4.70 6.20
C LEU A 160 -16.33 -3.24 6.58
N ILE A 161 -15.11 -2.77 6.37
CA ILE A 161 -14.72 -1.36 6.63
C ILE A 161 -15.49 -0.42 5.70
N ALA A 162 -15.59 -0.75 4.41
CA ALA A 162 -16.30 0.07 3.44
C ALA A 162 -17.80 0.19 3.75
N VAL A 163 -18.45 -0.92 4.16
CA VAL A 163 -19.87 -0.93 4.55
C VAL A 163 -20.11 -0.13 5.83
N ASP A 164 -19.25 -0.30 6.85
CA ASP A 164 -19.36 0.48 8.10
C ASP A 164 -19.17 1.98 7.85
N SER A 165 -18.20 2.35 7.01
CA SER A 165 -17.96 3.74 6.60
C SER A 165 -19.18 4.34 5.89
N ARG A 166 -19.81 3.61 4.95
CA ARG A 166 -21.06 4.05 4.29
C ARG A 166 -22.18 4.26 5.31
N ARG A 167 -22.31 3.35 6.28
CA ARG A 167 -23.38 3.43 7.29
C ARG A 167 -23.23 4.66 8.17
N ARG A 168 -22.00 4.99 8.60
CA ARG A 168 -21.73 6.20 9.39
C ARG A 168 -22.03 7.49 8.64
N VAL A 169 -21.66 7.57 7.36
CA VAL A 169 -21.96 8.75 6.51
C VAL A 169 -23.46 8.94 6.29
N ARG A 170 -24.26 7.86 6.28
CA ARG A 170 -25.71 7.95 6.08
C ARG A 170 -26.49 8.35 7.34
N VAL A 171 -25.87 8.23 8.52
CA VAL A 171 -26.47 8.52 9.83
C VAL A 171 -26.10 9.92 10.34
N ALA A 172 -25.02 10.51 9.82
CA ALA A 172 -24.63 11.90 10.05
C ALA A 172 -25.32 12.85 9.06
#